data_AF-A0A285TIV5-F1
#
_entry.id   AF-A0A285TIV5-F1
#
_cell.length_a   1.000
_cell.length_b   1.000
_cell.length_c   1.000
_cell.angle_alpha   90.00
_cell.angle_beta   90.00
_cell.angle_gamma   90.00
#
_symmetry.space_group_name_H-M   'P 1'
#
loop_
_entity.id
_entity.type
_entity.pdbx_description
1 polymer ?
#
loop_
_entity_poly.entity_id
_entity_poly.type
_entity_poly.pdbx_seq_one_letter_code
_entity_poly.pdbx_strand_id
1 'polypeptide(L)'
;MAKIALRFTRPHGPFNTGEVAALEESAARALLARGAAEKHSRQPKAALAVAAATDPALKDALAALEKAQADLDHRADELDAREAELLAREAEVAQREADQEEDWSPIEMPEEEADDEKGEGTGAAGAEDTGLPKQGK
;
A
#
# COMPACT_ATOMS: atom_id res chain seq x y z
N MET A 1 30.04 -25.98 11.17
CA MET A 1 29.20 -27.20 11.19
C MET A 1 27.77 -26.80 10.82
N ALA A 2 27.26 -27.30 9.69
CA ALA A 2 25.91 -26.99 9.22
C ALA A 2 24.87 -27.74 10.07
N LYS A 3 23.79 -27.05 10.46
CA LYS A 3 22.68 -27.61 11.23
C LYS A 3 21.41 -27.62 10.38
N ILE A 4 20.70 -28.74 10.36
CA ILE A 4 19.49 -28.97 9.58
C ILE A 4 18.32 -29.10 10.54
N ALA A 5 17.26 -28.34 10.30
CA ALA A 5 16.01 -28.49 11.03
C ALA A 5 15.21 -29.68 10.49
N LEU A 6 14.87 -30.62 11.36
CA LEU A 6 14.07 -31.80 11.07
C LEU A 6 12.81 -31.81 11.92
N ARG A 7 11.71 -32.28 11.34
CA ARG A 7 10.47 -32.62 12.05
C ARG A 7 10.40 -34.13 12.23
N PHE A 8 10.27 -34.60 13.46
CA PHE A 8 10.18 -36.04 13.72
C PHE A 8 8.82 -36.60 13.32
N THR A 9 8.81 -37.68 12.55
CA THR A 9 7.60 -38.40 12.14
C THR A 9 7.28 -39.57 13.08
N ARG A 10 8.25 -39.96 13.90
CA ARG A 10 8.17 -41.01 14.93
C ARG A 10 8.93 -40.55 16.18
N PRO A 11 8.57 -41.05 17.38
CA PRO A 11 9.35 -40.74 18.57
C PRO A 11 10.77 -41.31 18.42
N HIS A 12 11.78 -40.48 18.67
CA HIS A 12 13.18 -40.86 18.52
C HIS A 12 14.04 -40.23 19.62
N GLY A 13 14.49 -41.05 20.56
CA GLY A 13 15.30 -40.59 21.69
C GLY A 13 14.50 -39.63 22.58
N PRO A 14 14.99 -38.40 22.84
CA PRO A 14 14.26 -37.41 23.64
C PRO A 14 13.17 -36.66 22.84
N PHE A 15 13.04 -36.90 21.54
CA PHE A 15 12.13 -36.13 20.67
C PHE A 15 10.84 -36.91 20.38
N ASN A 16 9.70 -36.23 20.50
CA ASN A 16 8.38 -36.78 20.21
C ASN A 16 7.97 -36.58 18.75
N THR A 17 6.96 -37.33 18.31
CA THR A 17 6.34 -37.15 16.99
C THR A 17 5.82 -35.73 16.83
N GLY A 18 6.21 -35.06 15.74
CA GLY A 18 5.82 -33.69 15.42
C GLY A 18 6.78 -32.62 15.95
N GLU A 19 7.70 -32.96 16.85
CA GLU A 19 8.69 -32.01 17.35
C GLU A 19 9.72 -31.64 16.27
N VAL A 20 10.27 -30.43 16.38
CA VAL A 20 11.25 -29.88 15.45
C VAL A 20 12.56 -29.68 16.20
N ALA A 21 13.64 -30.27 15.69
CA ALA A 21 14.98 -30.09 16.24
C ALA A 21 15.99 -29.68 15.16
N ALA A 22 16.94 -28.83 15.53
CA ALA A 22 18.09 -28.50 14.69
C ALA A 22 19.26 -29.44 15.05
N LEU A 23 19.53 -30.40 14.17
CA LEU A 23 20.59 -31.39 14.34
C LEU A 23 21.76 -31.12 13.41
N GLU A 24 22.93 -31.66 13.73
CA GLU A 24 24.06 -31.65 12.80
C GLU A 24 23.69 -32.38 11.50
N GLU A 25 24.21 -31.91 10.37
CA GLU A 25 23.92 -32.47 9.05
C GLU A 25 24.18 -33.98 8.94
N SER A 26 25.23 -34.50 9.57
CA SER A 26 25.58 -35.92 9.60
C SER A 26 24.45 -36.76 10.22
N ALA A 27 24.00 -36.38 11.42
CA ALA A 27 22.93 -37.02 12.16
C ALA A 27 21.57 -36.82 11.48
N ALA A 28 21.33 -35.63 10.92
CA ALA A 28 20.09 -35.32 10.23
C ALA A 28 19.89 -36.19 8.98
N ARG A 29 20.95 -36.39 8.18
CA ARG A 29 20.92 -37.28 7.02
C ARG A 29 20.64 -38.74 7.41
N ALA A 30 21.21 -39.21 8.52
CA ALA A 30 20.94 -40.56 9.01
C ALA A 30 19.47 -40.76 9.44
N LEU A 31 18.85 -39.75 10.05
CA LEU A 31 17.44 -39.79 10.47
C LEU A 31 16.47 -39.70 9.29
N LEU A 32 16.79 -38.89 8.27
CA LEU A 32 16.06 -38.82 7.01
C LEU A 32 16.11 -40.17 6.27
N ALA A 33 17.29 -40.79 6.18
CA ALA A 33 17.48 -42.08 5.52
C ALA A 33 16.70 -43.21 6.22
N ARG A 34 16.57 -43.14 7.55
CA ARG A 34 15.74 -44.08 8.34
C ARG A 34 14.24 -43.78 8.30
N GLY A 35 13.83 -42.65 7.70
CA GLY A 35 12.43 -42.21 7.69
C GLY A 35 11.87 -41.86 9.07
N ALA A 36 12.75 -41.56 10.04
CA ALA A 36 12.36 -41.18 11.41
C ALA A 36 12.00 -39.68 11.52
N ALA A 37 12.39 -38.89 10.54
CA ALA A 37 12.14 -37.46 10.48
C ALA A 37 12.06 -36.97 9.03
N GLU A 38 11.43 -35.83 8.83
CA GLU A 38 11.30 -35.10 7.56
C GLU A 38 12.01 -33.75 7.63
N LYS A 39 12.41 -33.20 6.47
CA LYS A 39 13.01 -31.87 6.42
C LYS A 39 11.95 -30.84 6.81
N HIS A 40 12.25 -30.00 7.80
CA HIS A 40 11.34 -28.93 8.19
C HIS A 40 11.33 -27.83 7.12
N SER A 41 10.14 -27.33 6.77
CA SER A 41 9.92 -26.34 5.69
C SER A 41 10.51 -24.96 5.99
N ARG A 42 10.63 -24.60 7.27
CA ARG A 42 11.37 -23.41 7.72
C ARG A 42 12.73 -23.84 8.23
N GLN A 43 13.72 -23.90 7.34
CA GLN A 43 15.11 -24.07 7.73
C GLN A 43 15.64 -22.76 8.33
N PRO A 44 16.50 -22.81 9.36
CA PRO A 44 17.13 -21.61 9.87
C PRO A 44 17.96 -20.95 8.75
N LYS A 45 17.86 -19.62 8.63
CA LYS A 45 18.51 -18.79 7.58
C LYS A 45 19.98 -19.17 7.30
N ALA A 46 20.71 -19.59 8.34
CA ALA A 46 22.10 -20.03 8.24
C ALA A 46 22.31 -21.31 7.40
N ALA A 47 21.34 -22.23 7.38
CA ALA A 47 21.40 -23.44 6.56
C ALA A 47 21.09 -23.15 5.09
N LEU A 48 20.24 -22.16 4.81
CA LEU A 48 19.92 -21.69 3.46
C LEU A 48 21.16 -21.07 2.78
N ALA A 49 21.96 -20.32 3.54
CA ALA A 49 23.22 -19.74 3.05
C ALA A 49 24.26 -20.81 2.67
N VAL A 50 24.35 -21.91 3.43
CA VAL A 50 25.24 -23.04 3.08
C VAL A 50 24.72 -23.81 1.87
N ALA A 51 23.40 -24.05 1.79
CA ALA A 51 22.79 -24.70 0.64
C ALA A 51 22.96 -23.89 -0.66
N ALA A 52 22.82 -22.55 -0.58
CA ALA A 52 23.01 -21.65 -1.72
C ALA A 52 24.47 -21.56 -2.18
N ALA A 53 25.45 -21.88 -1.31
CA ALA A 53 26.85 -21.98 -1.70
C ALA A 53 27.13 -23.25 -2.53
N THR A 54 26.29 -24.29 -2.40
CA THR A 54 26.45 -25.58 -3.09
C THR A 54 25.50 -25.78 -4.27
N ASP A 55 24.41 -25.02 -4.36
CA ASP A 55 23.43 -25.11 -5.44
C ASP A 55 23.30 -23.75 -6.17
N PRO A 56 23.78 -23.66 -7.43
CA PRO A 56 23.72 -22.41 -8.20
C PRO A 56 22.28 -21.96 -8.50
N ALA A 57 21.34 -22.89 -8.67
CA ALA A 57 19.94 -22.53 -8.93
C ALA A 57 19.29 -21.88 -7.70
N LEU A 58 19.64 -22.34 -6.50
CA LEU A 58 19.19 -21.73 -5.24
C LEU A 58 19.81 -20.35 -5.03
N LYS A 59 21.08 -20.17 -5.43
CA LYS A 59 21.76 -18.87 -5.37
C LYS A 59 21.08 -17.83 -6.26
N ASP A 60 20.78 -18.20 -7.51
CA ASP A 60 20.12 -17.30 -8.45
C ASP A 60 18.69 -16.96 -7.99
N ALA A 61 17.96 -17.94 -7.44
CA ALA A 61 16.65 -17.71 -6.86
C ALA A 61 16.69 -16.74 -5.67
N LEU A 62 17.69 -16.84 -4.79
CA LEU A 62 17.85 -15.91 -3.67
C LEU A 62 18.20 -14.50 -4.13
N ALA A 63 19.09 -14.36 -5.11
CA ALA A 63 19.43 -13.06 -5.68
C ALA A 63 18.23 -12.40 -6.37
N ALA A 64 17.40 -13.18 -7.07
CA ALA A 64 16.15 -12.69 -7.66
C ALA A 64 15.16 -12.22 -6.58
N LEU A 65 15.08 -12.93 -5.46
CA LEU A 65 14.19 -12.61 -4.34
C LEU A 65 14.66 -11.35 -3.60
N GLU A 66 15.96 -11.19 -3.37
CA GLU A 66 16.56 -9.96 -2.82
C GLU A 66 16.31 -8.76 -3.74
N LYS A 67 16.46 -8.94 -5.05
CA LYS A 67 16.16 -7.87 -6.02
C LYS A 67 14.68 -7.51 -6.01
N ALA A 68 13.78 -8.49 -5.97
CA ALA A 68 12.34 -8.24 -5.91
C ALA A 68 11.95 -7.51 -4.61
N GLN A 69 12.60 -7.85 -3.49
CA GLN A 69 12.40 -7.16 -2.22
C GLN A 69 12.82 -5.68 -2.32
N ALA A 70 14.00 -5.41 -2.87
CA ALA A 70 14.47 -4.04 -3.06
C ALA A 70 13.55 -3.22 -4.00
N ASP A 71 13.00 -3.84 -5.04
CA ASP A 71 12.05 -3.19 -5.96
C ASP A 71 10.72 -2.86 -5.26
N LEU A 72 10.25 -3.73 -4.36
CA LEU A 72 9.07 -3.49 -3.54
C LEU A 72 9.31 -2.36 -2.53
N ASP A 73 10.45 -2.37 -1.85
CA ASP A 73 10.82 -1.33 -0.89
C ASP A 73 10.89 0.04 -1.60
N HIS A 74 11.49 0.11 -2.80
CA HIS A 74 11.53 1.34 -3.58
C HIS A 74 10.13 1.85 -3.99
N ARG A 75 9.24 0.95 -4.42
CA ARG A 75 7.86 1.35 -4.76
C ARG A 75 7.07 1.80 -3.54
N ALA A 76 7.35 1.25 -2.37
CA ALA A 76 6.76 1.72 -1.12
C ALA A 76 7.19 3.17 -0.85
N ASP A 77 8.48 3.48 -0.98
CA ASP A 77 8.98 4.85 -0.83
C ASP A 77 8.34 5.82 -1.85
N GLU A 78 8.16 5.39 -3.10
CA GLU A 78 7.47 6.19 -4.13
C GLU A 78 6.00 6.46 -3.80
N LEU A 79 5.31 5.47 -3.22
CA LEU A 79 3.91 5.61 -2.80
C LEU A 79 3.80 6.55 -1.61
N ASP A 80 4.66 6.40 -0.60
CA ASP A 80 4.70 7.29 0.57
C ASP A 80 4.93 8.75 0.14
N ALA A 81 5.83 8.98 -0.82
CA ALA A 81 6.07 10.31 -1.37
C ALA A 81 4.84 10.88 -2.09
N ARG A 82 4.11 10.06 -2.85
CA ARG A 82 2.87 10.49 -3.53
C ARG A 82 1.74 10.76 -2.56
N GLU A 83 1.60 9.96 -1.49
CA GLU A 83 0.63 10.22 -0.44
C GLU A 83 0.91 11.55 0.26
N ALA A 84 2.17 11.84 0.56
CA ALA A 84 2.56 13.13 1.12
C ALA A 84 2.25 14.31 0.17
N GLU A 85 2.48 14.15 -1.13
CA GLU A 85 2.14 15.17 -2.13
C GLU A 85 0.63 15.38 -2.23
N LEU A 86 -0.16 14.30 -2.23
CA LEU A 86 -1.62 14.39 -2.27
C LEU A 86 -2.17 15.10 -1.03
N LEU A 87 -1.70 14.74 0.16
CA LEU A 87 -2.08 15.41 1.41
C LEU A 87 -1.76 16.91 1.37
N ALA A 88 -0.61 17.29 0.82
CA ALA A 88 -0.25 18.70 0.67
C ALA A 88 -1.20 19.44 -0.27
N ARG A 89 -1.59 18.82 -1.39
CA ARG A 89 -2.55 19.40 -2.33
C ARG A 89 -3.96 19.48 -1.75
N GLU A 90 -4.39 18.47 -1.01
CA GLU A 90 -5.68 18.49 -0.32
C GLU A 90 -5.75 19.63 0.71
N ALA A 91 -4.67 19.84 1.47
CA ALA A 91 -4.58 20.98 2.38
C ALA A 91 -4.60 22.34 1.66
N GLU A 92 -3.93 22.46 0.51
CA GLU A 92 -3.96 23.68 -0.30
C GLU A 92 -5.36 23.97 -0.86
N VAL A 93 -6.08 22.94 -1.33
CA VAL A 93 -7.46 23.09 -1.81
C VAL A 93 -8.37 23.52 -0.67
N ALA A 94 -8.28 22.87 0.50
CA ALA A 94 -9.08 23.23 1.66
C ALA A 94 -8.84 24.67 2.13
N GLN A 95 -7.59 25.16 2.06
CA GLN A 95 -7.28 26.57 2.34
C GLN A 95 -7.96 27.51 1.33
N ARG A 96 -7.85 27.21 0.04
CA ARG A 96 -8.49 28.04 -1.00
C ARG A 96 -10.01 28.05 -0.92
N GLU A 97 -10.62 26.96 -0.47
CA GLU A 97 -12.06 26.88 -0.22
C GLU A 97 -12.46 27.75 0.98
N ALA A 98 -11.70 27.70 2.08
CA ALA A 98 -11.92 28.56 3.23
C ALA A 98 -11.76 30.05 2.88
N ASP A 99 -10.73 30.41 2.12
CA ASP A 99 -10.51 31.79 1.65
C ASP A 99 -11.69 32.29 0.78
N GLN A 100 -12.24 31.42 -0.07
CA GLN A 100 -13.42 31.75 -0.90
C GLN A 100 -14.70 31.87 -0.08
N GLU A 101 -14.86 31.08 0.98
CA GLU A 101 -16.00 31.17 1.89
C GLU A 101 -15.96 32.47 2.71
N GLU A 102 -14.77 32.95 3.10
CA GLU A 102 -14.61 34.26 3.75
C GLU A 102 -14.93 35.43 2.80
N ASP A 103 -14.53 35.34 1.53
CA ASP A 103 -14.78 36.38 0.50
C ASP A 103 -16.26 36.43 0.04
N TRP A 104 -17.03 35.36 0.30
CA TRP A 104 -18.49 35.30 0.12
C TRP A 104 -19.30 35.74 1.35
N SER A 105 -18.68 36.49 2.27
CA SER A 105 -19.44 37.23 3.29
C SER A 105 -20.54 38.06 2.60
N PRO A 106 -21.83 37.82 2.90
CA PRO A 106 -22.91 38.57 2.28
C PRO A 106 -22.67 40.06 2.52
N ILE A 107 -22.60 40.83 1.43
CA ILE A 107 -22.70 42.28 1.52
C ILE A 107 -24.02 42.55 2.25
N GLU A 108 -23.95 43.01 3.50
CA GLU A 108 -25.10 43.56 4.22
C GLU A 108 -25.60 44.74 3.38
N MET A 109 -26.56 44.46 2.50
CA MET A 109 -27.32 45.49 1.83
C MET A 109 -28.05 46.26 2.92
N PRO A 110 -27.81 47.57 3.09
CA PRO A 110 -28.58 48.34 4.05
C PRO A 110 -30.06 48.20 3.70
N GLU A 111 -30.87 47.79 4.69
CA GLU A 111 -32.33 47.89 4.62
C GLU A 111 -32.69 49.37 4.45
N GLU A 112 -32.81 49.80 3.20
CA GLU A 112 -33.37 51.10 2.85
C GLU A 112 -34.89 50.97 2.99
N GLU A 113 -35.42 51.58 4.05
CA GLU A 113 -36.86 51.72 4.28
C GLU A 113 -37.52 52.35 3.03
N ALA A 114 -38.25 51.54 2.27
CA ALA A 114 -39.08 52.01 1.18
C ALA A 114 -40.42 52.49 1.75
N ASP A 115 -40.44 53.73 2.25
CA ASP A 115 -41.66 54.50 2.39
C ASP A 115 -41.88 55.37 1.15
N ASP A 116 -43.02 55.11 0.52
CA ASP A 116 -43.86 56.00 -0.27
C ASP A 116 -43.63 56.36 -1.77
N GLU A 117 -44.79 56.34 -2.42
CA GLU A 117 -45.26 57.07 -3.61
C GLU A 117 -44.89 56.65 -5.06
N LYS A 118 -45.89 56.01 -5.69
CA LYS A 118 -46.47 56.28 -7.02
C LYS A 118 -45.58 56.83 -8.14
N GLY A 119 -45.50 56.05 -9.22
CA GLY A 119 -45.23 56.56 -10.56
C GLY A 119 -45.62 55.54 -11.64
N GLU A 120 -46.79 55.73 -12.27
CA GLU A 120 -47.16 55.06 -13.52
C GLU A 120 -46.15 55.40 -14.64
N GLY A 121 -45.69 54.40 -15.38
CA GLY A 121 -44.80 54.59 -16.51
C GLY A 121 -44.67 53.34 -17.38
N THR A 122 -45.55 53.23 -18.36
CA THR A 122 -45.64 52.20 -19.41
C THR A 122 -44.36 52.00 -20.23
N GLY A 123 -44.00 50.75 -20.61
CA GLY A 123 -42.98 50.53 -21.64
C GLY A 123 -42.57 49.09 -21.96
N ALA A 124 -43.36 48.42 -22.81
CA ALA A 124 -43.05 47.38 -23.81
C ALA A 124 -41.84 46.41 -23.68
N ALA A 125 -42.18 45.11 -23.58
CA ALA A 125 -41.72 43.94 -24.36
C ALA A 125 -40.34 43.90 -25.07
N GLY A 126 -39.61 42.80 -24.82
CA GLY A 126 -38.54 42.26 -25.68
C GLY A 126 -37.75 41.17 -24.93
N ALA A 127 -38.26 39.94 -24.91
CA ALA A 127 -37.78 38.83 -25.73
C ALA A 127 -36.46 38.20 -25.23
N GLU A 128 -36.63 37.02 -24.63
CA GLU A 128 -35.60 36.09 -24.19
C GLU A 128 -34.71 35.67 -25.37
N ASP A 129 -33.39 35.80 -25.23
CA ASP A 129 -32.41 35.16 -26.11
C ASP A 129 -31.55 34.21 -25.28
N THR A 130 -32.02 32.97 -25.15
CA THR A 130 -31.26 31.84 -24.62
C THR A 130 -30.18 31.46 -25.63
N GLY A 131 -29.02 32.11 -25.54
CA GLY A 131 -27.87 31.90 -26.41
C GLY A 131 -27.18 30.54 -26.23
N LEU A 132 -27.78 29.46 -26.76
CA LEU A 132 -27.12 28.17 -26.99
C LEU A 132 -27.52 27.58 -28.34
N PRO A 133 -26.57 27.41 -29.27
CA PRO A 133 -26.33 26.09 -29.88
C PRO A 133 -24.85 25.88 -30.31
N LYS A 134 -24.30 24.70 -30.65
CA LYS A 134 -24.66 23.28 -30.67
C LYS A 134 -23.33 22.51 -30.83
N GLN A 135 -23.18 21.38 -30.16
CA GLN A 135 -22.06 20.45 -30.34
C GLN A 135 -21.98 19.97 -31.80
N GLY A 136 -20.79 20.08 -32.39
CA GLY A 136 -20.45 19.48 -33.69
C GLY A 136 -20.13 18.00 -33.54
N LYS A 137 -20.65 17.20 -34.47
CA LYS A 137 -20.26 15.80 -34.71
C LYS A 137 -18.95 15.73 -35.49
#